data_AF-A0A1K1PW64-F1
#
_entry.id   AF-A0A1K1PW64-F1
#
_cell.length_a   1.000
_cell.length_b   1.000
_cell.length_c   1.000
_cell.angle_alpha   90.00
_cell.angle_beta   90.00
_cell.angle_gamma   90.00
#
_symmetry.space_group_name_H-M   'P 1'
#
loop_
_entity.id
_entity.type
_entity.pdbx_description
1 polymer ?
#
loop_
_entity_poly.entity_id
_entity_poly.type
_entity_poly.pdbx_seq_one_letter_code
_entity_poly.pdbx_strand_id
1 'polypeptide(L)'
;MKKFAVYRSATGKYCYQYADTLEALEGTGFEDIITEEQLPVVFDGRGGYFRFRENDPHFLQVVETDKESPLELEDMFAKNSPDFKLGWISPEGDTYSCAFTNHAKCAKMIAQKFYPDMRFPETALDKKGWLQVIDSWNGKERQHGQFVFTDRGIITRKQADKLFDLGLYYNEEVQKILREDD
;
A
#
# COMPACT_ATOMS: atom_id res chain seq x y z
N MET A 1 17.01 -13.90 12.11
CA MET A 1 16.86 -13.14 10.85
C MET A 1 15.70 -13.72 10.05
N LYS A 2 14.84 -12.87 9.47
CA LYS A 2 13.71 -13.28 8.63
C LYS A 2 14.11 -13.14 7.15
N LYS A 3 13.65 -14.06 6.29
CA LYS A 3 13.83 -13.98 4.84
C LYS A 3 12.54 -13.49 4.18
N PHE A 4 12.69 -12.73 3.10
CA PHE A 4 11.58 -12.19 2.33
C PHE A 4 11.85 -12.32 0.83
N ALA A 5 10.89 -12.86 0.10
CA ALA A 5 10.91 -12.82 -1.36
C ALA A 5 10.34 -11.47 -1.83
N VAL A 6 11.12 -10.73 -2.61
CA VAL A 6 10.77 -9.41 -3.12
C VAL A 6 10.35 -9.51 -4.58
N TYR A 7 9.29 -8.80 -4.93
CA TYR A 7 8.67 -8.80 -6.24
C TYR A 7 8.45 -7.37 -6.74
N ARG A 8 8.41 -7.18 -8.06
CA ARG A 8 8.05 -5.91 -8.73
C ARG A 8 6.56 -5.87 -9.09
N SER A 9 5.97 -4.68 -8.99
CA SER A 9 4.66 -4.34 -9.55
C SER A 9 4.77 -3.07 -10.39
N ALA A 10 3.70 -2.69 -11.08
CA ALA A 10 3.66 -1.44 -11.85
C ALA A 10 3.82 -0.19 -10.96
N THR A 11 3.43 -0.27 -9.69
CA THR A 11 3.38 0.87 -8.77
C THR A 11 4.34 0.76 -7.60
N GLY A 12 5.36 -0.09 -7.71
CA GLY A 12 6.40 -0.27 -6.69
C GLY A 12 6.88 -1.70 -6.58
N LYS A 13 7.17 -2.12 -5.35
CA LYS A 13 7.58 -3.49 -5.00
C LYS A 13 6.66 -4.05 -3.94
N TYR A 14 6.61 -5.36 -3.80
CA TYR A 14 6.00 -6.01 -2.66
C TYR A 14 6.87 -7.16 -2.20
N CYS A 15 6.66 -7.60 -0.97
CA CYS A 15 7.41 -8.70 -0.41
C CYS A 15 6.50 -9.63 0.39
N TYR A 16 6.84 -10.92 0.35
CA TYR A 16 6.25 -11.94 1.20
C TYR A 16 7.34 -12.54 2.08
N GLN A 17 7.00 -12.89 3.32
CA GLN A 17 7.91 -13.69 4.14
C GLN A 17 8.18 -15.02 3.42
N TYR A 18 9.43 -15.47 3.45
CA TYR A 18 9.94 -16.60 2.71
C TYR A 18 10.54 -17.63 3.67
N ALA A 19 10.25 -18.90 3.44
CA ALA A 19 10.85 -20.01 4.17
C ALA A 19 11.36 -21.07 3.19
N ASP A 20 12.64 -21.41 3.32
CA ASP A 20 13.36 -22.43 2.56
C ASP A 20 13.83 -23.60 3.42
N THR A 21 13.68 -23.52 4.74
CA THR A 21 13.96 -24.61 5.68
C THR A 21 12.81 -24.75 6.69
N LEU A 22 12.73 -25.89 7.37
CA LEU A 22 11.72 -26.11 8.40
C LEU A 22 11.92 -25.20 9.61
N GLU A 23 13.16 -24.86 9.95
CA GLU A 23 13.47 -23.90 11.03
C GLU A 23 12.94 -22.51 10.72
N ALA A 24 12.92 -22.11 9.43
CA ALA A 24 12.36 -20.84 9.00
C ALA A 24 10.82 -20.76 9.15
N LEU A 25 10.16 -21.88 9.47
CA LEU A 25 8.72 -21.93 9.76
C LEU A 25 8.39 -21.58 11.21
N GLU A 26 9.37 -21.51 12.13
CA GLU A 26 9.12 -21.25 13.54
C GLU A 26 8.45 -19.89 13.76
N GLY A 27 7.32 -19.89 14.48
CA GLY A 27 6.51 -18.71 14.76
C GLY A 27 5.61 -18.27 13.60
N THR A 28 5.50 -19.07 12.53
CA THR A 28 4.62 -18.77 11.39
C THR A 28 3.22 -19.35 11.53
N GLY A 29 3.02 -20.33 12.43
CA GLY A 29 1.76 -21.07 12.59
C GLY A 29 1.57 -22.20 11.56
N PHE A 30 2.60 -22.50 10.77
CA PHE A 30 2.61 -23.56 9.76
C PHE A 30 3.62 -24.68 10.04
N GLU A 31 4.18 -24.70 11.25
CA GLU A 31 5.26 -25.62 11.68
C GLU A 31 4.86 -27.09 11.51
N ASP A 32 3.62 -27.43 11.84
CA ASP A 32 3.08 -28.80 11.74
C ASP A 32 2.32 -29.06 10.42
N ILE A 33 2.27 -28.07 9.52
CA ILE A 33 1.47 -28.11 8.29
C ILE A 33 2.36 -28.28 7.05
N ILE A 34 3.48 -27.56 7.00
CA ILE A 34 4.36 -27.53 5.82
C ILE A 34 5.48 -28.55 6.01
N THR A 35 5.61 -29.48 5.07
CA THR A 35 6.69 -30.48 5.05
C THR A 35 7.87 -30.02 4.20
N GLU A 36 9.02 -30.68 4.38
CA GLU A 36 10.26 -30.36 3.66
C GLU A 36 10.09 -30.39 2.13
N GLU A 37 9.26 -31.31 1.61
CA GLU A 37 8.99 -31.44 0.17
C GLU A 37 8.19 -30.26 -0.43
N GLN A 38 7.49 -29.49 0.42
CA GLN A 38 6.69 -28.35 -0.01
C GLN A 38 7.53 -27.06 -0.11
N LEU A 39 8.71 -27.03 0.52
CA LEU A 39 9.61 -25.90 0.49
C LEU A 39 10.22 -25.71 -0.92
N PRO A 40 10.66 -24.48 -1.27
CA PRO A 40 10.43 -23.24 -0.54
C PRO A 40 8.99 -22.70 -0.69
N VAL A 41 8.55 -21.93 0.31
CA VAL A 41 7.22 -21.31 0.38
C VAL A 41 7.30 -19.81 0.67
N VAL A 42 6.22 -19.09 0.32
CA VAL A 42 6.00 -17.69 0.70
C VAL A 42 4.65 -17.53 1.40
N PHE A 43 4.58 -16.65 2.40
CA PHE A 43 3.39 -16.41 3.22
C PHE A 43 2.66 -15.14 2.77
N ASP A 44 1.33 -15.21 2.66
CA ASP A 44 0.50 -14.11 2.15
C ASP A 44 0.18 -13.02 3.20
N GLY A 45 0.55 -13.26 4.46
CA GLY A 45 0.29 -12.38 5.60
C GLY A 45 -1.18 -12.34 6.06
N ARG A 46 -2.02 -13.25 5.54
CA ARG A 46 -3.47 -13.38 5.82
C ARG A 46 -3.85 -14.79 6.28
N GLY A 47 -2.86 -15.60 6.67
CA GLY A 47 -3.07 -16.98 7.10
C GLY A 47 -3.04 -18.00 5.97
N GLY A 48 -2.51 -17.63 4.80
CA GLY A 48 -2.24 -18.52 3.68
C GLY A 48 -0.74 -18.59 3.33
N TYR A 49 -0.38 -19.60 2.54
CA TYR A 49 0.95 -19.74 1.96
C TYR A 49 0.86 -20.27 0.54
N PHE A 50 1.90 -20.02 -0.26
CA PHE A 50 2.04 -20.50 -1.62
C PHE A 50 3.43 -21.10 -1.83
N ARG A 51 3.51 -22.07 -2.74
CA ARG A 51 4.81 -22.57 -3.20
C ARG A 51 5.57 -21.45 -3.91
N PHE A 52 6.82 -21.23 -3.52
CA PHE A 52 7.68 -20.25 -4.15
C PHE A 52 8.05 -20.69 -5.57
N ARG A 53 8.12 -19.72 -6.49
CA ARG A 53 8.50 -19.93 -7.89
C ARG A 53 9.60 -18.94 -8.25
N GLU A 54 10.80 -19.45 -8.46
CA GLU A 54 11.96 -18.62 -8.85
C GLU A 54 11.79 -18.00 -10.24
N ASN A 55 11.11 -18.72 -11.15
CA ASN A 55 10.85 -18.26 -12.52
C ASN A 55 9.65 -17.30 -12.64
N ASP A 56 9.14 -16.77 -11.53
CA ASP A 56 8.09 -15.76 -11.56
C ASP A 56 8.65 -14.47 -12.21
N PRO A 57 8.04 -13.93 -13.29
CA PRO A 57 8.56 -12.74 -13.96
C PRO A 57 8.52 -11.48 -13.11
N HIS A 58 7.81 -11.49 -11.98
CA HIS A 58 7.79 -10.41 -11.01
C HIS A 58 8.80 -10.61 -9.88
N PHE A 59 9.33 -11.81 -9.67
CA PHE A 59 10.32 -12.06 -8.63
C PHE A 59 11.63 -11.32 -8.93
N LEU A 60 12.23 -10.73 -7.89
CA LEU A 60 13.49 -10.00 -7.98
C LEU A 60 14.61 -10.71 -7.22
N GLN A 61 14.41 -10.95 -5.93
CA GLN A 61 15.43 -11.51 -5.04
C GLN A 61 14.83 -11.96 -3.71
N VAL A 62 15.56 -12.81 -2.98
CA VAL A 62 15.35 -13.04 -1.56
C VAL A 62 16.24 -12.09 -0.76
N VAL A 63 15.68 -11.42 0.23
CA VAL A 63 16.38 -10.51 1.14
C VAL A 63 16.26 -11.03 2.56
N GLU A 64 17.36 -11.00 3.29
CA GLU A 64 17.39 -11.37 4.71
C GLU A 64 17.53 -10.11 5.57
N THR A 65 16.69 -9.98 6.60
CA THR A 65 16.67 -8.80 7.47
C THR A 65 16.08 -9.11 8.84
N ASP A 66 16.47 -8.32 9.84
CA ASP A 66 15.84 -8.30 11.17
C ASP A 66 14.69 -7.30 11.26
N LYS A 67 14.47 -6.48 10.23
CA LYS A 67 13.32 -5.56 10.15
C LYS A 67 12.03 -6.35 9.91
N GLU A 68 10.91 -5.78 10.37
CA GLU A 68 9.56 -6.26 10.06
C GLU A 68 9.25 -6.26 8.55
N SER A 69 9.90 -5.38 7.78
CA SER A 69 9.83 -5.37 6.32
C SER A 69 11.18 -4.97 5.71
N PRO A 70 11.62 -5.62 4.62
CA PRO A 70 12.85 -5.28 3.93
C PRO A 70 12.73 -4.05 3.00
N LEU A 71 11.52 -3.59 2.72
CA LEU A 71 11.26 -2.50 1.77
C LEU A 71 10.92 -1.21 2.51
N GLU A 72 11.53 -0.12 2.07
CA GLU A 72 11.19 1.23 2.52
C GLU A 72 9.91 1.74 1.79
N LEU A 73 9.34 2.84 2.27
CA LEU A 73 8.06 3.38 1.77
C LEU A 73 8.05 3.58 0.25
N GLU A 74 9.02 4.31 -0.29
CA GLU A 74 9.07 4.65 -1.72
C GLU A 74 9.44 3.47 -2.62
N ASP A 75 10.07 2.42 -2.06
CA ASP A 75 10.30 1.16 -2.75
C ASP A 75 8.99 0.38 -2.91
N MET A 76 8.17 0.34 -1.85
CA MET A 76 6.91 -0.41 -1.84
C MET A 76 5.80 0.33 -2.58
N PHE A 77 5.74 1.66 -2.40
CA PHE A 77 4.68 2.52 -2.92
C PHE A 77 5.31 3.68 -3.68
N ALA A 78 5.26 3.58 -5.02
CA ALA A 78 5.91 4.54 -5.89
C ALA A 78 5.40 5.95 -5.63
N LYS A 79 6.32 6.84 -5.30
CA LYS A 79 6.06 8.26 -5.10
C LYS A 79 5.88 8.96 -6.44
N ASN A 80 4.81 9.74 -6.60
CA ASN A 80 4.53 10.51 -7.82
C ASN A 80 4.56 9.67 -9.10
N SER A 81 4.05 8.43 -9.03
CA SER A 81 4.00 7.55 -10.19
C SER A 81 3.10 8.16 -11.28
N PRO A 82 3.52 8.14 -12.56
CA PRO A 82 2.66 8.56 -13.67
C PRO A 82 1.43 7.64 -13.83
N ASP A 83 1.52 6.40 -13.32
CA ASP A 83 0.43 5.42 -13.34
C ASP A 83 -0.38 5.43 -12.03
N PHE A 84 -0.38 6.54 -11.29
CA PHE A 84 -1.14 6.66 -10.06
C PHE A 84 -2.64 6.49 -10.33
N LYS A 85 -3.26 5.55 -9.62
CA LYS A 85 -4.72 5.32 -9.66
C LYS A 85 -5.32 5.41 -8.26
N LEU A 86 -4.74 4.72 -7.30
CA LEU A 86 -5.26 4.62 -5.93
C LEU A 86 -4.12 4.81 -4.94
N GLY A 87 -4.41 5.41 -3.80
CA GLY A 87 -3.43 5.64 -2.74
C GLY A 87 -3.66 6.93 -1.98
N TRP A 88 -2.57 7.57 -1.59
CA TRP A 88 -2.59 8.72 -0.69
C TRP A 88 -1.95 9.94 -1.33
N ILE A 89 -2.50 11.13 -1.09
CA ILE A 89 -1.95 12.41 -1.52
C ILE A 89 -1.61 13.26 -0.28
N SER A 90 -0.34 13.60 -0.11
CA SER A 90 0.13 14.44 0.99
C SER A 90 -0.41 15.88 0.88
N PRO A 91 -0.37 16.67 1.97
CA PRO A 91 -0.63 18.12 1.92
C PRO A 91 0.24 18.88 0.92
N GLU A 92 1.42 18.34 0.58
CA GLU A 92 2.34 18.95 -0.39
C GLU A 92 2.07 18.50 -1.84
N GLY A 93 1.05 17.68 -2.07
CA GLY A 93 0.68 17.17 -3.40
C GLY A 93 1.48 15.95 -3.86
N ASP A 94 2.37 15.40 -3.04
CA ASP A 94 3.05 14.14 -3.34
C ASP A 94 2.08 12.96 -3.26
N THR A 95 2.11 12.06 -4.25
CA THR A 95 1.28 10.86 -4.29
C THR A 95 2.07 9.61 -3.89
N TYR A 96 1.42 8.66 -3.24
CA TYR A 96 1.96 7.33 -2.91
C TYR A 96 0.99 6.25 -3.39
N SER A 97 1.36 5.56 -4.47
CA SER A 97 0.47 4.63 -5.19
C SER A 97 0.39 3.26 -4.52
N CYS A 98 -0.79 2.85 -4.05
CA CYS A 98 -1.01 1.54 -3.40
C CYS A 98 -1.72 0.51 -4.29
N ALA A 99 -2.06 0.87 -5.53
CA ALA A 99 -2.95 0.08 -6.38
C ALA A 99 -4.23 -0.32 -5.60
N PHE A 100 -4.82 -1.49 -5.85
CA PHE A 100 -6.13 -1.86 -5.29
C PHE A 100 -6.10 -2.48 -3.89
N THR A 101 -5.06 -3.23 -3.50
CA THR A 101 -5.15 -4.16 -2.36
C THR A 101 -4.33 -3.77 -1.13
N ASN A 102 -3.60 -2.64 -1.16
CA ASN A 102 -2.62 -2.28 -0.13
C ASN A 102 -2.82 -0.89 0.48
N HIS A 103 -4.03 -0.31 0.41
CA HIS A 103 -4.32 1.05 0.91
C HIS A 103 -3.95 1.23 2.39
N ALA A 104 -4.40 0.33 3.26
CA ALA A 104 -4.10 0.35 4.69
C ALA A 104 -2.59 0.13 4.99
N LYS A 105 -1.91 -0.72 4.19
CA LYS A 105 -0.47 -0.95 4.32
C LYS A 105 0.33 0.30 3.92
N CYS A 106 -0.09 0.98 2.85
CA CYS A 106 0.47 2.27 2.44
C CYS A 106 0.32 3.30 3.54
N ALA A 107 -0.90 3.44 4.10
CA ALA A 107 -1.16 4.33 5.22
C ALA A 107 -0.24 4.05 6.41
N LYS A 108 -0.09 2.77 6.79
CA LYS A 108 0.81 2.34 7.86
C LYS A 108 2.25 2.78 7.62
N MET A 109 2.80 2.56 6.42
CA MET A 109 4.18 2.92 6.11
C MET A 109 4.40 4.44 6.04
N ILE A 110 3.45 5.20 5.48
CA ILE A 110 3.48 6.67 5.50
C ILE A 110 3.47 7.16 6.95
N ALA A 111 2.54 6.68 7.77
CA ALA A 111 2.45 7.07 9.18
C ALA A 111 3.72 6.71 9.96
N GLN A 112 4.28 5.51 9.78
CA GLN A 112 5.54 5.13 10.42
C GLN A 112 6.70 6.04 10.03
N LYS A 113 6.75 6.50 8.78
CA LYS A 113 7.83 7.38 8.29
C LYS A 113 7.70 8.81 8.79
N PHE A 114 6.50 9.39 8.73
CA PHE A 114 6.30 10.82 8.99
C PHE A 114 5.71 11.14 10.38
N TYR A 115 5.02 10.18 11.00
CA TYR A 115 4.29 10.33 12.26
C TYR A 115 4.46 9.08 13.18
N PRO A 116 5.70 8.69 13.52
CA PRO A 116 5.99 7.40 14.17
C PRO A 116 5.27 7.16 15.50
N ASP A 117 4.88 8.24 16.20
CA ASP A 117 4.20 8.17 17.49
C ASP A 117 2.69 7.87 17.38
N MET A 118 2.13 7.84 16.16
CA MET A 118 0.69 7.69 15.96
C MET A 118 0.26 6.23 15.90
N ARG A 119 -0.69 5.86 16.77
CA ARG A 119 -1.19 4.47 16.90
C ARG A 119 -2.13 4.04 15.78
N PHE A 120 -2.85 4.97 15.16
CA PHE A 120 -3.88 4.70 14.14
C PHE A 120 -3.49 5.37 12.82
N PRO A 121 -2.88 4.63 11.87
CA PRO A 121 -2.26 5.24 10.69
C PRO A 121 -3.22 6.07 9.84
N GLU A 122 -4.34 5.52 9.38
CA GLU A 122 -5.27 6.22 8.48
C GLU A 122 -5.83 7.48 9.14
N THR A 123 -6.35 7.35 10.37
CA THR A 123 -6.83 8.49 11.16
C THR A 123 -5.74 9.54 11.40
N ALA A 124 -4.48 9.12 11.54
CA ALA A 124 -3.36 10.04 11.69
C ALA A 124 -3.13 10.83 10.40
N LEU A 125 -3.14 10.16 9.25
CA LEU A 125 -2.98 10.80 7.94
C LEU A 125 -4.14 11.77 7.66
N ASP A 126 -5.37 11.36 7.90
CA ASP A 126 -6.56 12.20 7.74
C ASP A 126 -6.44 13.49 8.59
N LYS A 127 -6.11 13.35 9.88
CA LYS A 127 -5.88 14.50 10.79
C LYS A 127 -4.73 15.40 10.35
N LYS A 128 -3.75 14.85 9.62
CA LYS A 128 -2.63 15.60 9.06
C LYS A 128 -2.94 16.17 7.67
N GLY A 129 -4.16 16.00 7.17
CA GLY A 129 -4.65 16.58 5.92
C GLY A 129 -4.20 15.81 4.68
N TRP A 130 -3.86 14.53 4.81
CA TRP A 130 -3.68 13.67 3.65
C TRP A 130 -5.03 13.36 3.01
N LEU A 131 -5.06 13.23 1.68
CA LEU A 131 -6.22 12.75 0.95
C LEU A 131 -6.09 11.27 0.66
N GLN A 132 -7.22 10.59 0.67
CA GLN A 132 -7.36 9.22 0.19
C GLN A 132 -7.93 9.23 -1.22
N VAL A 133 -7.34 8.46 -2.11
CA VAL A 133 -7.89 8.15 -3.43
C VAL A 133 -8.18 6.66 -3.45
N ILE A 134 -9.46 6.32 -3.32
CA ILE A 134 -9.93 4.94 -3.19
C ILE A 134 -10.84 4.55 -4.35
N ASP A 135 -11.04 3.25 -4.52
CA ASP A 135 -11.98 2.73 -5.51
C ASP A 135 -13.41 3.13 -5.11
N SER A 136 -14.20 3.64 -6.06
CA SER A 136 -15.58 4.09 -5.80
C SER A 136 -16.57 2.93 -5.66
N TRP A 137 -16.09 1.69 -5.53
CA TRP A 137 -16.92 0.49 -5.53
C TRP A 137 -17.85 0.45 -4.31
N ASN A 138 -19.16 0.46 -4.59
CA ASN A 138 -20.24 0.39 -3.60
C ASN A 138 -20.95 -0.98 -3.55
N GLY A 139 -20.39 -2.01 -4.18
CA GLY A 139 -20.99 -3.35 -4.26
C GLY A 139 -22.11 -3.52 -5.29
N LYS A 140 -22.52 -2.47 -6.02
CA LYS A 140 -23.69 -2.51 -6.92
C LYS A 140 -23.38 -2.17 -8.38
N GLU A 141 -22.45 -1.27 -8.61
CA GLU A 141 -22.14 -0.80 -9.97
C GLU A 141 -21.18 -1.73 -10.71
N ARG A 142 -21.21 -1.71 -12.04
CA ARG A 142 -20.28 -2.50 -12.89
C ARG A 142 -19.06 -1.70 -13.35
N GLN A 143 -19.12 -0.38 -13.21
CA GLN A 143 -18.02 0.55 -13.49
C GLN A 143 -17.70 1.24 -12.17
N HIS A 144 -16.40 1.36 -11.88
CA HIS A 144 -15.91 2.01 -10.67
C HIS A 144 -14.95 3.11 -11.08
N GLY A 145 -15.18 4.29 -10.54
CA GLY A 145 -14.28 5.43 -10.66
C GLY A 145 -13.34 5.48 -9.46
N GLN A 146 -12.69 6.62 -9.32
CA GLN A 146 -11.90 6.95 -8.14
C GLN A 146 -12.70 7.92 -7.29
N PHE A 147 -12.66 7.73 -5.98
CA PHE A 147 -13.29 8.60 -5.00
C PHE A 147 -12.23 9.25 -4.12
N VAL A 148 -12.33 10.57 -3.95
CA VAL A 148 -11.39 11.35 -3.14
C VAL A 148 -11.99 11.65 -1.78
N PHE A 149 -11.35 11.18 -0.71
CA PHE A 149 -11.82 11.37 0.65
C PHE A 149 -10.84 12.19 1.49
N THR A 150 -11.38 13.06 2.34
CA THR A 150 -10.68 13.76 3.42
C THR A 150 -11.63 13.95 4.60
N ASP A 151 -11.15 13.64 5.80
CA ASP A 151 -11.91 13.87 7.04
C ASP A 151 -11.98 15.36 7.42
N ARG A 152 -11.04 16.17 6.90
CA ARG A 152 -10.96 17.60 7.26
C ARG A 152 -11.96 18.49 6.53
N GLY A 153 -12.56 17.98 5.45
CA GLY A 153 -13.46 18.76 4.59
C GLY A 153 -12.78 19.90 3.81
N ILE A 154 -11.46 20.01 3.85
CA ILE A 154 -10.67 21.06 3.18
C ILE A 154 -9.44 20.44 2.51
N ILE A 155 -8.95 21.06 1.44
CA ILE A 155 -7.74 20.62 0.74
C ILE A 155 -6.78 21.80 0.47
N THR A 156 -5.49 21.51 0.37
CA THR A 156 -4.50 22.53 0.00
C THR A 156 -4.53 22.83 -1.50
N ARG A 157 -4.01 24.01 -1.89
CA ARG A 157 -3.81 24.34 -3.31
C ARG A 157 -2.97 23.29 -4.05
N LYS A 158 -1.90 22.78 -3.44
CA LYS A 158 -1.03 21.77 -4.05
C LYS A 158 -1.77 20.44 -4.28
N GLN A 159 -2.66 20.08 -3.37
CA GLN A 159 -3.54 18.92 -3.54
C GLN A 159 -4.57 19.16 -4.65
N ALA A 160 -5.18 20.35 -4.72
CA ALA A 160 -6.09 20.71 -5.80
C ALA A 160 -5.41 20.65 -7.18
N ASP A 161 -4.22 21.23 -7.31
CA ASP A 161 -3.40 21.16 -8.53
C ASP A 161 -3.07 19.70 -8.88
N LYS A 162 -2.70 18.88 -7.88
CA LYS A 162 -2.44 17.45 -8.11
C LYS A 162 -3.69 16.69 -8.57
N LEU A 163 -4.86 16.95 -7.98
CA LEU A 163 -6.12 16.34 -8.40
C LEU A 163 -6.49 16.75 -9.82
N PHE A 164 -6.16 17.98 -10.24
CA PHE A 164 -6.32 18.43 -11.63
C PHE A 164 -5.43 17.63 -12.58
N ASP A 165 -4.15 17.48 -12.27
CA ASP A 165 -3.22 16.67 -13.07
C ASP A 165 -3.68 15.21 -13.21
N LEU A 166 -4.27 14.66 -12.15
CA LEU A 166 -4.78 13.28 -12.11
C LEU A 166 -6.15 13.12 -12.79
N GLY A 167 -6.78 14.20 -13.25
CA GLY A 167 -8.12 14.18 -13.83
C GLY A 167 -9.25 13.95 -12.81
N LEU A 168 -8.97 14.09 -11.52
CA LEU A 168 -9.91 13.88 -10.41
C LEU A 168 -10.54 15.17 -9.89
N TYR A 169 -10.04 16.33 -10.32
CA TYR A 169 -10.51 17.63 -9.83
C TYR A 169 -12.01 17.84 -9.98
N TYR A 170 -12.59 17.36 -11.09
CA TYR A 170 -14.01 17.53 -11.39
C TYR A 170 -14.91 16.48 -10.75
N ASN A 171 -14.37 15.59 -9.92
CA ASN A 171 -15.19 14.68 -9.13
C ASN A 171 -16.14 15.46 -8.21
N GLU A 172 -17.35 14.95 -8.02
CA GLU A 172 -18.40 15.63 -7.27
C GLU A 172 -17.97 15.95 -5.84
N GLU A 173 -17.31 15.01 -5.16
CA GLU A 173 -16.82 15.18 -3.80
C GLU A 173 -15.70 16.23 -3.69
N VAL A 174 -14.81 16.31 -4.68
CA VAL A 174 -13.76 17.35 -4.72
C VAL A 174 -14.38 18.72 -4.93
N GLN A 175 -15.36 18.82 -5.84
CA GLN A 175 -16.06 20.08 -6.10
C GLN A 175 -16.90 20.54 -4.90
N LYS A 176 -17.45 19.63 -4.10
CA LYS A 176 -18.14 19.97 -2.85
C LYS A 176 -17.18 20.57 -1.83
N ILE A 177 -16.04 19.91 -1.59
CA ILE A 177 -15.00 20.41 -0.68
C ILE A 177 -14.58 21.83 -1.06
N LEU A 178 -14.30 22.08 -2.35
CA LEU A 178 -13.85 23.39 -2.82
C LEU A 178 -14.89 24.50 -2.68
N ARG A 179 -16.20 24.20 -2.68
CA ARG A 179 -17.27 25.20 -2.52
C ARG A 179 -17.58 25.52 -1.07
N GLU A 180 -17.25 24.61 -0.16
CA GLU A 180 -17.47 24.77 1.28
C GLU A 180 -16.28 25.48 1.97
N ASP A 181 -15.15 25.62 1.26
CA ASP A 181 -13.94 26.34 1.69
C ASP A 181 -13.97 27.86 1.34
N ASP A 182 -14.96 28.33 0.56
CA ASP A 182 -15.18 29.74 0.17
C ASP A 182 -16.11 30.48 1.15
#